data_AF-A0A2W5B062-F1
#
_entry.id   AF-A0A2W5B062-F1
#
_cell.length_a   1.000
_cell.length_b   1.000
_cell.length_c   1.000
_cell.angle_alpha   90.00
_cell.angle_beta   90.00
_cell.angle_gamma   90.00
#
_symmetry.space_group_name_H-M   'P 1'
#
loop_
_entity.id
_entity.type
_entity.pdbx_description
1 polymer ?
#
loop_
_entity_poly.entity_id
_entity_poly.type
_entity_poly.pdbx_seq_one_letter_code
_entity_poly.pdbx_strand_id
1 'polypeptide(L)'
;MAPAAQALTFDPGKVPPRTQMTVRYADGHVVSTGNSHESRPALSLVKLYLGMWVLKYGAPEDKARVENMVRFSEDATAGDLERRYPQAIPGIIGEYQLGETHHNGYWGNTTTSTEDLSRFLGAISTDPVAAPIMKGMATAAPVAADGYRQDFGTARIPGVMGTKFGWSDDRQVLASASFGPGYTAAANTYGSPADLTADVLGAVEVAAPPAPGVPPLPQAPGFPPNVQELRDQACAELKRMVPSSSQAC
;
A
#
# COMPACT_ATOMS: atom_id res chain seq x y z
N MET A 1 -8.95 8.51 24.37
CA MET A 1 -7.78 7.65 24.11
C MET A 1 -8.05 6.91 22.81
N ALA A 2 -7.24 7.11 21.78
CA ALA A 2 -7.22 6.16 20.66
C ALA A 2 -6.66 4.84 21.19
N PRO A 3 -7.22 3.68 20.81
CA PRO A 3 -6.63 2.40 21.19
C PRO A 3 -5.17 2.36 20.70
N ALA A 4 -4.26 1.91 21.56
CA ALA A 4 -2.89 1.64 21.15
C ALA A 4 -2.95 0.68 19.94
N ALA A 5 -2.26 1.04 18.86
CA ALA A 5 -2.12 0.15 17.72
C ALA A 5 -1.59 -1.19 18.24
N GLN A 6 -2.36 -2.26 18.05
CA GLN A 6 -1.85 -3.60 18.27
C GLN A 6 -0.66 -3.75 17.33
N ALA A 7 0.51 -4.03 17.89
CA ALA A 7 1.70 -4.26 17.10
C ALA A 7 1.45 -5.53 16.26
N LEU A 8 1.16 -5.32 14.98
CA LEU A 8 1.11 -6.36 13.99
C LEU A 8 2.56 -6.71 13.66
N THR A 9 2.96 -7.96 13.91
CA THR A 9 4.25 -8.47 13.45
C THR A 9 4.01 -9.44 12.30
N PHE A 10 4.97 -9.51 11.39
CA PHE A 10 4.89 -10.36 10.20
C PHE A 10 6.16 -11.22 10.13
N ASP A 11 5.98 -12.53 10.02
CA ASP A 11 7.06 -13.50 9.86
C ASP A 11 7.10 -14.00 8.40
N PRO A 12 8.01 -13.47 7.56
CA PRO A 12 8.12 -13.85 6.16
C PRO A 12 8.55 -15.31 5.99
N GLY A 13 9.15 -15.94 7.00
CA GLY A 13 9.56 -17.35 6.96
C GLY A 13 8.39 -18.33 6.97
N LYS A 14 7.20 -17.89 7.35
CA LYS A 14 5.95 -18.70 7.35
C LYS A 14 5.21 -18.64 6.02
N VAL A 15 5.59 -17.76 5.11
CA VAL A 15 4.93 -17.62 3.81
C VAL A 15 5.50 -18.64 2.82
N PRO A 16 4.68 -19.52 2.22
CA PRO A 16 5.15 -20.49 1.24
C PRO A 16 5.69 -19.80 -0.04
N PRO A 17 6.64 -20.41 -0.78
CA PRO A 17 7.26 -19.78 -1.96
C PRO A 17 6.29 -19.41 -3.10
N ARG A 18 5.11 -20.04 -3.17
CA ARG A 18 4.06 -19.66 -4.12
C ARG A 18 3.51 -18.26 -3.87
N THR A 19 3.68 -17.72 -2.65
CA THR A 19 3.17 -16.43 -2.22
C THR A 19 4.32 -15.44 -2.01
N GLN A 20 4.12 -14.22 -2.50
CA GLN A 20 4.91 -13.04 -2.17
C GLN A 20 4.13 -12.21 -1.16
N MET A 21 4.82 -11.62 -0.20
CA MET A 21 4.22 -10.64 0.69
C MET A 21 5.24 -9.62 1.16
N THR A 22 4.82 -8.36 1.22
CA THR A 22 5.57 -7.24 1.78
C THR A 22 4.68 -6.45 2.73
N VAL A 23 5.19 -6.14 3.91
CA VAL A 23 4.58 -5.21 4.86
C VAL A 23 5.55 -4.05 5.11
N ARG A 24 5.06 -2.82 4.96
CA ARG A 24 5.80 -1.59 5.27
C ARG A 24 5.13 -0.88 6.42
N TYR A 25 5.91 -0.54 7.43
CA TYR A 25 5.46 0.19 8.61
C TYR A 25 5.82 1.67 8.47
N ALA A 26 5.04 2.53 9.12
CA ALA A 26 5.22 3.98 9.07
C ALA A 26 6.51 4.46 9.78
N ASP A 27 7.12 3.62 10.61
CA ASP A 27 8.43 3.86 11.22
C ASP A 27 9.60 3.59 10.25
N GLY A 28 9.30 3.17 9.01
CA GLY A 28 10.28 2.87 7.97
C GLY A 28 10.73 1.41 7.94
N HIS A 29 10.30 0.58 8.89
CA HIS A 29 10.61 -0.84 8.86
C HIS A 29 9.86 -1.54 7.71
N VAL A 30 10.53 -2.47 7.05
CA VAL A 30 9.98 -3.25 5.93
C VAL A 30 10.28 -4.71 6.17
N VAL A 31 9.25 -5.55 6.04
CA VAL A 31 9.40 -6.99 6.16
C VAL A 31 8.78 -7.64 4.93
N SER A 32 9.59 -8.43 4.22
CA SER A 32 9.23 -8.99 2.93
C SER A 32 9.65 -10.45 2.82
N THR A 33 8.91 -11.23 2.02
CA THR A 33 9.36 -12.55 1.58
C THR A 33 10.55 -12.43 0.63
N GLY A 34 11.38 -13.48 0.54
CA GLY A 34 12.60 -13.46 -0.30
C GLY A 34 12.34 -13.28 -1.81
N ASN A 35 11.13 -13.60 -2.27
CA ASN A 35 10.68 -13.42 -3.66
C ASN A 35 9.90 -12.11 -3.89
N SER A 36 9.87 -11.18 -2.92
CA SER A 36 9.04 -9.96 -2.95
C SER A 36 9.32 -9.00 -4.11
N HIS A 37 10.49 -9.09 -4.75
CA HIS A 37 10.89 -8.31 -5.92
C HIS A 37 10.62 -9.01 -7.27
N GLU A 38 10.14 -10.26 -7.28
CA GLU A 38 9.78 -10.93 -8.54
C GLU A 38 8.52 -10.27 -9.13
N SER A 39 8.60 -9.84 -10.40
CA SER A 39 7.48 -9.22 -11.10
C SER A 39 6.44 -10.28 -11.48
N ARG A 40 5.22 -10.15 -10.94
CA ARG A 40 4.06 -11.03 -11.17
C ARG A 40 2.89 -10.24 -11.76
N PRO A 41 1.86 -10.90 -12.32
CA PRO A 41 0.67 -10.18 -12.80
C PRO A 41 0.12 -9.22 -11.73
N ALA A 42 -0.01 -7.94 -12.09
CA ALA A 42 -0.58 -6.91 -11.21
C ALA A 42 -2.09 -7.05 -11.08
N LEU A 43 -2.73 -7.71 -12.05
CA LEU A 43 -4.17 -7.95 -12.08
C LEU A 43 -4.92 -6.62 -11.93
N SER A 44 -6.04 -6.61 -11.20
CA SER A 44 -6.78 -5.37 -10.91
C SER A 44 -6.09 -4.41 -9.94
N LEU A 45 -4.90 -4.72 -9.38
CA LEU A 45 -4.16 -3.78 -8.54
C LEU A 45 -3.57 -2.62 -9.35
N VAL A 46 -3.28 -2.83 -10.64
CA VAL A 46 -2.78 -1.77 -11.55
C VAL A 46 -3.73 -0.57 -11.68
N LYS A 47 -5.02 -0.76 -11.39
CA LYS A 47 -6.02 0.33 -11.35
C LYS A 47 -5.66 1.41 -10.32
N LEU A 48 -4.84 1.08 -9.31
CA LEU A 48 -4.30 2.07 -8.38
C LEU A 48 -3.29 3.01 -9.07
N TYR A 49 -2.41 2.47 -9.93
CA TYR A 49 -1.48 3.27 -10.72
C TYR A 49 -2.23 4.14 -11.73
N LEU A 50 -3.09 3.52 -12.54
CA LEU A 50 -3.92 4.23 -13.52
C LEU A 50 -4.76 5.34 -12.85
N GLY A 51 -5.42 5.01 -11.74
CA GLY A 51 -6.21 5.95 -10.95
C GLY A 51 -5.38 7.13 -10.45
N MET A 52 -4.16 6.90 -9.96
CA MET A 52 -3.33 7.97 -9.41
C MET A 52 -2.91 8.97 -10.49
N TRP A 53 -2.54 8.46 -11.67
CA TRP A 53 -2.23 9.32 -12.81
C TRP A 53 -3.43 10.17 -13.19
N VAL A 54 -4.61 9.56 -13.32
CA VAL A 54 -5.86 10.26 -13.67
C VAL A 54 -6.20 11.33 -12.63
N LEU A 55 -6.04 11.02 -11.34
CA LEU A 55 -6.28 11.99 -10.26
C LEU A 55 -5.33 13.19 -10.31
N LYS A 56 -4.07 13.00 -10.71
CA LYS A 56 -3.12 14.11 -10.91
C LYS A 56 -3.45 14.90 -12.18
N TYR A 57 -3.57 14.23 -13.31
CA TYR A 57 -3.44 14.86 -14.63
C TYR A 57 -4.66 14.74 -15.54
N GLY A 58 -5.61 13.86 -15.21
CA GLY A 58 -6.80 13.60 -16.02
C GLY A 58 -7.83 14.72 -15.99
N ALA A 59 -8.83 14.62 -16.87
CA ALA A 59 -9.96 15.54 -16.91
C ALA A 59 -10.87 15.36 -15.68
N PRO A 60 -11.57 16.40 -15.20
CA PRO A 60 -12.41 16.32 -13.99
C PRO A 60 -13.43 15.17 -14.02
N GLU A 61 -14.04 14.91 -15.17
CA GLU A 61 -14.99 13.82 -15.38
C GLU A 61 -14.36 12.43 -15.21
N ASP A 62 -13.08 12.29 -15.56
CA ASP A 62 -12.36 11.03 -15.38
C ASP A 62 -11.87 10.84 -13.95
N LYS A 63 -11.45 11.93 -13.29
CA LYS A 63 -11.13 11.92 -11.86
C LYS A 63 -12.30 11.41 -11.03
N ALA A 64 -13.52 11.83 -11.38
CA ALA A 64 -14.75 11.40 -10.71
C ALA A 64 -15.03 9.90 -10.83
N ARG A 65 -14.44 9.20 -11.81
CA ARG A 65 -14.63 7.76 -12.04
C ARG A 65 -13.67 6.89 -11.21
N VAL A 66 -12.57 7.45 -10.71
CA VAL A 66 -11.49 6.68 -10.07
C VAL A 66 -11.94 5.95 -8.81
N GLU A 67 -12.76 6.59 -7.96
CA GLU A 67 -13.27 5.95 -6.74
C GLU A 67 -14.03 4.66 -7.06
N ASN A 68 -14.98 4.71 -8.01
CA ASN A 68 -15.78 3.54 -8.39
C ASN A 68 -14.96 2.48 -9.13
N MET A 69 -14.01 2.89 -9.97
CA MET A 69 -13.07 1.96 -10.61
C MET A 69 -12.33 1.12 -9.58
N VAL A 70 -11.88 1.73 -8.48
CA VAL A 70 -11.19 1.04 -7.39
C VAL A 70 -12.17 0.20 -6.57
N ARG A 71 -13.30 0.79 -6.16
CA ARG A 71 -14.32 0.19 -5.28
C ARG A 71 -14.95 -1.08 -5.88
N PHE A 72 -15.37 -1.01 -7.14
CA PHE A 72 -16.06 -2.10 -7.85
C PHE A 72 -15.12 -2.87 -8.77
N SER A 73 -13.83 -2.51 -8.82
CA SER A 73 -12.84 -3.12 -9.71
C SER A 73 -13.26 -3.07 -11.19
N GLU A 74 -13.81 -1.94 -11.65
CA GLU A 74 -14.41 -1.82 -12.99
C GLU A 74 -13.39 -1.89 -14.12
N ASP A 75 -13.41 -2.99 -14.88
CA ASP A 75 -12.55 -3.16 -16.06
C ASP A 75 -12.92 -2.24 -17.21
N ALA A 76 -14.22 -1.96 -17.39
CA ALA A 76 -14.69 -1.04 -18.43
C ALA A 76 -14.12 0.38 -18.21
N THR A 77 -14.18 0.87 -16.97
CA THR A 77 -13.60 2.17 -16.62
C THR A 77 -12.07 2.17 -16.79
N ALA A 78 -11.38 1.11 -16.35
CA ALA A 78 -9.93 1.01 -16.57
C ALA A 78 -9.56 0.99 -18.07
N GLY A 79 -10.29 0.22 -18.88
CA GLY A 79 -10.08 0.16 -20.32
C GLY A 79 -10.34 1.49 -21.03
N ASP A 80 -11.37 2.22 -20.63
CA ASP A 80 -11.66 3.56 -21.16
C ASP A 80 -10.57 4.56 -20.82
N LEU A 81 -10.16 4.59 -19.54
CA LEU A 81 -9.14 5.52 -19.05
C LEU A 81 -7.77 5.21 -19.67
N GLU A 82 -7.40 3.94 -19.80
CA GLU A 82 -6.16 3.53 -20.45
C GLU A 82 -6.13 3.95 -21.93
N ARG A 83 -7.24 3.77 -22.67
CA ARG A 83 -7.33 4.21 -24.07
C ARG A 83 -7.20 5.73 -24.22
N ARG A 84 -7.75 6.47 -23.25
CA ARG A 84 -7.69 7.95 -23.23
C ARG A 84 -6.32 8.47 -22.80
N TYR A 85 -5.67 7.76 -21.88
CA TYR A 85 -4.41 8.14 -21.25
C TYR A 85 -3.40 6.98 -21.31
N PRO A 86 -2.91 6.60 -22.50
CA PRO A 86 -1.98 5.47 -22.65
C PRO A 86 -0.64 5.65 -21.92
N GLN A 87 -0.30 6.89 -21.55
CA GLN A 87 0.87 7.23 -20.75
C GLN A 87 0.66 7.07 -19.24
N ALA A 88 -0.55 6.76 -18.77
CA ALA A 88 -0.89 6.86 -17.36
C ALA A 88 -0.09 5.91 -16.48
N ILE A 89 -0.14 4.61 -16.79
CA ILE A 89 0.62 3.60 -16.04
C ILE A 89 2.14 3.79 -16.22
N PRO A 90 2.69 3.95 -17.44
CA PRO A 90 4.12 4.26 -17.61
C PRO A 90 4.58 5.52 -16.86
N GLY A 91 3.74 6.57 -16.82
CA GLY A 91 4.01 7.80 -16.10
C GLY A 91 4.14 7.59 -14.59
N ILE A 92 3.25 6.79 -14.00
CA ILE A 92 3.31 6.45 -12.57
C ILE A 92 4.48 5.53 -12.25
N ILE A 93 4.80 4.57 -13.12
CA ILE A 93 6.00 3.74 -12.98
C ILE A 93 7.25 4.62 -12.88
N GLY A 94 7.39 5.61 -13.78
CA GLY A 94 8.51 6.54 -13.78
C GLY A 94 8.50 7.48 -12.57
N GLU A 95 7.35 8.06 -12.23
CA GLU A 95 7.23 9.04 -11.15
C GLU A 95 7.51 8.42 -9.77
N TYR A 96 7.04 7.20 -9.51
CA TYR A 96 7.23 6.49 -8.24
C TYR A 96 8.42 5.52 -8.26
N GLN A 97 9.19 5.49 -9.36
CA GLN A 97 10.38 4.64 -9.54
C GLN A 97 10.10 3.15 -9.27
N LEU A 98 9.00 2.64 -9.83
CA LEU A 98 8.52 1.27 -9.64
C LEU A 98 9.32 0.30 -10.54
N GLY A 99 10.50 -0.13 -10.07
CA GLY A 99 11.51 -0.80 -10.90
C GLY A 99 11.12 -2.21 -11.36
N GLU A 100 10.23 -2.85 -10.61
CA GLU A 100 9.73 -4.21 -10.82
C GLU A 100 8.35 -4.20 -11.49
N THR A 101 7.85 -3.02 -11.87
CA THR A 101 6.54 -2.83 -12.48
C THR A 101 6.68 -2.53 -13.97
N HIS A 102 5.95 -3.29 -14.79
CA HIS A 102 6.07 -3.23 -16.25
C HIS A 102 4.68 -3.21 -16.88
N HIS A 103 4.37 -2.16 -17.65
CA HIS A 103 3.05 -1.94 -18.23
C HIS A 103 2.62 -3.02 -19.24
N ASN A 104 3.56 -3.50 -20.06
CA ASN A 104 3.34 -4.56 -21.06
C ASN A 104 2.21 -4.27 -22.07
N GLY A 105 2.01 -3.00 -22.43
CA GLY A 105 1.17 -2.54 -23.54
C GLY A 105 -0.32 -2.41 -23.24
N TYR A 106 -0.85 -3.20 -22.32
CA TYR A 106 -2.25 -3.13 -21.87
C TYR A 106 -2.31 -3.22 -20.35
N TRP A 107 -3.19 -2.45 -19.71
CA TRP A 107 -3.30 -2.43 -18.24
C TRP A 107 -3.45 -3.84 -17.64
N GLY A 108 -4.20 -4.73 -18.29
CA GLY A 108 -4.42 -6.10 -17.80
C GLY A 108 -3.18 -7.00 -17.91
N ASN A 109 -2.21 -6.64 -18.75
CA ASN A 109 -0.94 -7.34 -18.91
C ASN A 109 0.16 -6.78 -17.99
N THR A 110 -0.13 -5.72 -17.24
CA THR A 110 0.86 -5.11 -16.34
C THR A 110 1.31 -6.11 -15.28
N THR A 111 2.62 -6.19 -15.05
CA THR A 111 3.22 -6.92 -13.94
C THR A 111 3.78 -5.95 -12.91
N THR A 112 3.91 -6.39 -11.65
CA THR A 112 4.40 -5.62 -10.51
C THR A 112 4.90 -6.57 -9.43
N SER A 113 5.55 -6.04 -8.40
CA SER A 113 6.01 -6.81 -7.23
C SER A 113 5.26 -6.38 -5.97
N THR A 114 5.30 -7.19 -4.91
CA THR A 114 4.73 -6.76 -3.62
C THR A 114 5.54 -5.63 -2.99
N GLU A 115 6.83 -5.54 -3.30
CA GLU A 115 7.69 -4.43 -2.90
C GLU A 115 7.22 -3.10 -3.51
N ASP A 116 6.96 -3.07 -4.82
CA ASP A 116 6.49 -1.88 -5.53
C ASP A 116 5.10 -1.47 -5.09
N LEU A 117 4.15 -2.40 -5.02
CA LEU A 117 2.78 -2.13 -4.62
C LEU A 117 2.69 -1.56 -3.20
N SER A 118 3.39 -2.17 -2.25
CA SER A 118 3.37 -1.71 -0.85
C SER A 118 4.01 -0.34 -0.70
N ARG A 119 5.10 -0.07 -1.45
CA ARG A 119 5.79 1.24 -1.48
C ARG A 119 4.91 2.32 -2.06
N PHE A 120 4.33 2.05 -3.23
CA PHE A 120 3.41 2.95 -3.90
C PHE A 120 2.22 3.29 -3.00
N LEU A 121 1.57 2.26 -2.45
CA LEU A 121 0.43 2.45 -1.55
C LEU A 121 0.81 3.26 -0.31
N GLY A 122 1.99 3.01 0.26
CA GLY A 122 2.53 3.78 1.38
C GLY A 122 2.71 5.25 1.03
N ALA A 123 3.30 5.53 -0.13
CA ALA A 123 3.54 6.89 -0.63
C ALA A 123 2.24 7.67 -0.89
N ILE A 124 1.18 7.02 -1.37
CA ILE A 124 -0.09 7.70 -1.66
C ILE A 124 -1.06 7.71 -0.47
N SER A 125 -0.83 6.92 0.57
CA SER A 125 -1.80 6.71 1.66
C SER A 125 -2.23 8.00 2.39
N THR A 126 -1.37 9.00 2.42
CA THR A 126 -1.60 10.31 3.05
C THR A 126 -1.64 11.47 2.05
N ASP A 127 -1.53 11.18 0.76
CA ASP A 127 -1.62 12.18 -0.31
C ASP A 127 -3.09 12.60 -0.51
N PRO A 128 -3.45 13.89 -0.32
CA PRO A 128 -4.80 14.37 -0.56
C PRO A 128 -5.32 14.11 -1.98
N VAL A 129 -4.43 14.07 -2.98
CA VAL A 129 -4.80 13.77 -4.38
C VAL A 129 -5.31 12.34 -4.50
N ALA A 130 -4.75 11.41 -3.72
CA ALA A 130 -5.11 10.00 -3.72
C ALA A 130 -6.39 9.68 -2.93
N ALA A 131 -7.02 10.67 -2.28
CA ALA A 131 -8.20 10.45 -1.44
C ALA A 131 -9.31 9.60 -2.12
N PRO A 132 -9.63 9.76 -3.42
CA PRO A 132 -10.60 8.89 -4.09
C PRO A 132 -10.17 7.42 -4.20
N ILE A 133 -8.87 7.14 -4.38
CA ILE A 133 -8.33 5.76 -4.34
C ILE A 133 -8.51 5.19 -2.94
N MET A 134 -8.07 5.92 -1.91
CA MET A 134 -8.10 5.46 -0.53
C MET A 134 -9.54 5.18 -0.07
N LYS A 135 -10.48 6.04 -0.46
CA LYS A 135 -11.92 5.85 -0.20
C LYS A 135 -12.51 4.66 -0.97
N GLY A 136 -12.12 4.47 -2.23
CA GLY A 136 -12.52 3.31 -3.02
C GLY A 136 -12.07 1.99 -2.39
N MET A 137 -10.83 1.94 -1.89
CA MET A 137 -10.30 0.79 -1.15
C MET A 137 -10.99 0.59 0.20
N ALA A 138 -11.21 1.67 0.97
CA ALA A 138 -11.85 1.61 2.28
C ALA A 138 -13.31 1.18 2.22
N THR A 139 -13.94 1.36 1.05
CA THR A 139 -15.34 1.05 0.84
C THR A 139 -15.55 0.03 -0.27
N ALA A 140 -14.52 -0.79 -0.55
CA ALA A 140 -14.55 -1.83 -1.57
C ALA A 140 -15.87 -2.62 -1.50
N ALA A 141 -16.51 -2.79 -2.66
CA ALA A 141 -17.79 -3.49 -2.72
C ALA A 141 -17.57 -4.97 -2.37
N PRO A 142 -18.47 -5.63 -1.62
CA PRO A 142 -18.31 -7.05 -1.30
C PRO A 142 -18.17 -7.96 -2.53
N VAL A 143 -18.77 -7.52 -3.64
CA VAL A 143 -18.73 -8.17 -4.95
C VAL A 143 -18.34 -7.11 -5.99
N ALA A 144 -17.36 -7.43 -6.83
CA ALA A 144 -16.89 -6.58 -7.92
C ALA A 144 -17.91 -6.53 -9.08
N ALA A 145 -17.67 -5.64 -10.04
CA ALA A 145 -18.55 -5.44 -11.19
C ALA A 145 -18.73 -6.70 -12.06
N ASP A 146 -17.75 -7.61 -12.03
CA ASP A 146 -17.77 -8.90 -12.74
C ASP A 146 -18.40 -10.05 -11.92
N GLY A 147 -18.88 -9.76 -10.71
CA GLY A 147 -19.48 -10.76 -9.81
C GLY A 147 -18.49 -11.48 -8.89
N TYR A 148 -17.19 -11.15 -8.92
CA TYR A 148 -16.21 -11.81 -8.06
C TYR A 148 -16.17 -11.23 -6.64
N ARG A 149 -15.99 -12.08 -5.63
CA ARG A 149 -15.95 -11.64 -4.23
C ARG A 149 -14.65 -10.92 -3.90
N GLN A 150 -14.75 -9.84 -3.15
CA GLN A 150 -13.63 -9.00 -2.71
C GLN A 150 -13.40 -9.16 -1.20
N ASP A 151 -13.07 -10.38 -0.75
CA ASP A 151 -12.96 -10.71 0.67
C ASP A 151 -11.84 -11.72 0.98
N PHE A 152 -10.63 -11.49 0.48
CA PHE A 152 -9.50 -12.43 0.63
C PHE A 152 -8.15 -11.74 0.89
N GLY A 153 -7.15 -12.53 1.25
CA GLY A 153 -5.75 -12.09 1.40
C GLY A 153 -5.58 -11.04 2.50
N THR A 154 -4.90 -9.94 2.17
CA THR A 154 -4.57 -8.87 3.12
C THR A 154 -5.81 -8.22 3.75
N ALA A 155 -6.98 -8.26 3.11
CA ALA A 155 -8.23 -7.76 3.69
C ALA A 155 -8.65 -8.46 4.99
N ARG A 156 -8.09 -9.66 5.27
CA ARG A 156 -8.38 -10.42 6.48
C ARG A 156 -7.46 -10.08 7.65
N ILE A 157 -6.43 -9.27 7.42
CA ILE A 157 -5.53 -8.81 8.48
C ILE A 157 -6.33 -7.90 9.43
N PRO A 158 -6.25 -8.14 10.76
CA PRO A 158 -6.91 -7.26 11.73
C PRO A 158 -6.47 -5.80 11.60
N GLY A 159 -7.43 -4.88 11.67
CA GLY A 159 -7.17 -3.44 11.62
C GLY A 159 -6.95 -2.86 10.21
N VAL A 160 -7.11 -3.65 9.14
CA VAL A 160 -7.12 -3.11 7.78
C VAL A 160 -8.26 -2.10 7.61
N MET A 161 -7.93 -0.96 7.01
CA MET A 161 -8.87 0.13 6.74
C MET A 161 -9.40 0.11 5.31
N GLY A 162 -8.67 -0.47 4.37
CA GLY A 162 -9.12 -0.63 3.00
C GLY A 162 -8.20 -1.52 2.18
N THR A 163 -8.76 -2.14 1.14
CA THR A 163 -8.07 -3.12 0.29
C THR A 163 -8.44 -2.95 -1.17
N LYS A 164 -7.48 -3.15 -2.07
CA LYS A 164 -7.71 -3.47 -3.48
C LYS A 164 -7.40 -4.93 -3.72
N PHE A 165 -8.23 -5.57 -4.53
CA PHE A 165 -8.14 -6.98 -4.87
C PHE A 165 -7.82 -7.17 -6.36
N GLY A 166 -7.20 -8.30 -6.69
CA GLY A 166 -6.94 -8.74 -8.06
C GLY A 166 -6.99 -10.25 -8.18
N TRP A 167 -7.50 -10.73 -9.32
CA TRP A 167 -7.59 -12.13 -9.69
C TRP A 167 -7.33 -12.28 -11.19
N SER A 168 -6.74 -13.40 -11.60
CA SER A 168 -6.70 -13.82 -13.00
C SER A 168 -8.05 -14.42 -13.42
N ASP A 169 -8.33 -14.42 -14.72
CA ASP A 169 -9.58 -14.97 -15.27
C ASP A 169 -9.80 -16.46 -14.92
N ASP A 170 -8.71 -17.23 -14.91
CA ASP A 170 -8.67 -18.65 -14.52
C ASP A 170 -8.61 -18.87 -12.99
N ARG A 171 -8.51 -17.77 -12.22
CA ARG A 171 -8.47 -17.73 -10.75
C ARG A 171 -7.29 -18.52 -10.15
N GLN A 172 -6.19 -18.63 -10.89
CA GLN A 172 -4.94 -19.26 -10.46
C GLN A 172 -3.91 -18.26 -9.92
N VAL A 173 -4.13 -16.95 -10.09
CA VAL A 173 -3.30 -15.89 -9.54
C VAL A 173 -4.18 -14.92 -8.78
N LEU A 174 -3.89 -14.71 -7.49
CA LEU A 174 -4.65 -13.79 -6.64
C LEU A 174 -3.69 -12.78 -6.02
N ALA A 175 -4.15 -11.55 -5.88
CA ALA A 175 -3.39 -10.51 -5.23
C ALA A 175 -4.31 -9.59 -4.42
N SER A 176 -3.76 -9.01 -3.35
CA SER A 176 -4.45 -8.00 -2.55
C SER A 176 -3.43 -7.02 -1.97
N ALA A 177 -3.80 -5.73 -1.94
CA ALA A 177 -3.00 -4.69 -1.33
C ALA A 177 -3.88 -3.86 -0.39
N SER A 178 -3.43 -3.68 0.85
CA SER A 178 -4.18 -3.06 1.92
C SER A 178 -3.39 -1.98 2.64
N PHE A 179 -4.11 -1.03 3.23
CA PHE A 179 -3.56 -0.08 4.19
C PHE A 179 -4.31 -0.17 5.52
N GLY A 180 -3.61 0.14 6.59
CA GLY A 180 -4.14 0.24 7.94
C GLY A 180 -3.40 1.31 8.75
N PRO A 181 -3.68 1.42 10.06
CA PRO A 181 -3.03 2.40 10.91
C PRO A 181 -1.52 2.18 10.96
N GLY A 182 -0.78 3.03 10.24
CA GLY A 182 0.68 3.01 10.24
C GLY A 182 1.32 1.85 9.46
N TYR A 183 0.61 1.20 8.54
CA TYR A 183 1.21 0.21 7.65
C TYR A 183 0.51 0.08 6.29
N THR A 184 1.25 -0.45 5.32
CA THR A 184 0.72 -1.01 4.07
C THR A 184 1.18 -2.46 3.91
N ALA A 185 0.34 -3.28 3.27
CA ALA A 185 0.65 -4.68 3.00
C ALA A 185 0.24 -5.01 1.56
N ALA A 186 1.08 -5.74 0.84
CA ALA A 186 0.76 -6.30 -0.46
C ALA A 186 1.11 -7.77 -0.49
N ALA A 187 0.25 -8.59 -1.10
CA ALA A 187 0.47 -10.02 -1.26
C ALA A 187 -0.02 -10.50 -2.63
N ASN A 188 0.69 -11.45 -3.22
CA ASN A 188 0.38 -12.10 -4.50
C ASN A 188 0.67 -13.60 -4.39
N THR A 189 -0.23 -14.46 -4.84
CA THR A 189 -0.03 -15.92 -4.82
C THR A 189 -0.36 -16.55 -6.16
N TYR A 190 0.40 -17.57 -6.53
CA TYR A 190 -0.04 -18.60 -7.47
C TYR A 190 -0.83 -19.65 -6.69
N GLY A 191 -2.16 -19.61 -6.79
CA GLY A 191 -3.05 -20.44 -6.00
C GLY A 191 -4.48 -19.91 -6.03
N SER A 192 -5.26 -20.23 -5.00
CA SER A 192 -6.65 -19.79 -4.80
C SER A 192 -6.75 -18.59 -3.84
N PRO A 193 -7.92 -17.94 -3.72
CA PRO A 193 -8.15 -16.94 -2.69
C PRO A 193 -7.97 -17.48 -1.26
N ALA A 194 -8.27 -18.78 -1.06
CA ALA A 194 -8.08 -19.45 0.21
C ALA A 194 -6.58 -19.61 0.53
N ASP A 195 -5.76 -19.98 -0.46
CA ASP A 195 -4.31 -20.07 -0.30
C ASP A 195 -3.71 -18.71 0.07
N LEU A 196 -4.08 -17.64 -0.67
CA LEU A 196 -3.62 -16.29 -0.37
C LEU A 196 -3.99 -15.87 1.06
N THR A 197 -5.22 -16.18 1.48
CA THR A 197 -5.72 -15.82 2.81
C THR A 197 -5.01 -16.61 3.90
N ALA A 198 -4.84 -17.92 3.72
CA ALA A 198 -4.17 -18.77 4.68
C ALA A 198 -2.69 -18.38 4.85
N ASP A 199 -1.99 -18.08 3.75
CA ASP A 199 -0.58 -17.69 3.77
C ASP A 199 -0.37 -16.33 4.46
N VAL A 200 -1.25 -15.36 4.15
CA VAL A 200 -1.22 -14.04 4.82
C VAL A 200 -1.47 -14.17 6.32
N LEU A 201 -2.53 -14.87 6.72
CA LEU A 201 -2.89 -14.99 8.14
C LEU A 201 -1.94 -15.88 8.92
N GLY A 202 -1.33 -16.89 8.28
CA GLY A 202 -0.33 -17.75 8.90
C GLY A 202 0.97 -17.02 9.22
N ALA A 203 1.27 -15.94 8.49
CA ALA A 203 2.46 -15.13 8.68
C ALA A 203 2.25 -13.88 9.55
N VAL A 204 1.00 -13.50 9.81
CA VAL A 204 0.64 -12.36 10.66
C VAL A 204 0.49 -12.82 12.11
N GLU A 205 1.26 -12.20 13.00
CA GLU A 205 1.14 -12.36 14.43
C GLU A 205 0.57 -11.08 15.04
N VAL A 206 -0.50 -11.22 15.81
CA VAL A 206 -1.06 -10.10 16.57
C VAL A 206 -0.53 -10.22 17.99
N ALA A 207 0.28 -9.24 18.43
CA ALA A 207 0.72 -9.20 19.81
C ALA A 207 -0.50 -9.21 20.74
N ALA A 208 -0.53 -10.15 21.69
CA ALA A 208 -1.58 -10.18 22.70
C ALA A 208 -1.60 -8.85 23.47
N PRO A 209 -2.78 -8.32 23.83
CA PRO A 209 -2.83 -7.19 24.75
C PRO A 209 -2.06 -7.55 26.04
N PRO A 210 -1.31 -6.61 26.64
CA PRO A 210 -0.59 -6.88 27.87
C PRO A 210 -1.55 -7.46 28.91
N ALA A 211 -1.13 -8.52 29.59
CA ALA A 211 -1.95 -9.17 30.61
C ALA A 211 -2.35 -8.13 31.68
N PRO A 212 -3.60 -8.17 32.19
CA PRO A 212 -4.02 -7.27 33.26
C PRO A 212 -3.06 -7.38 34.45
N GLY A 213 -2.40 -6.28 34.80
CA GLY A 213 -1.51 -6.22 35.97
C GLY A 213 0.00 -6.31 35.70
N VAL A 214 0.44 -6.40 34.43
CA VAL A 214 1.86 -6.16 34.10
C VAL A 214 2.07 -4.65 33.97
N PRO A 215 2.89 -4.00 34.82
CA PRO A 215 3.23 -2.60 34.64
C PRO A 215 3.89 -2.43 33.26
N PRO A 216 3.67 -1.32 32.55
CA PRO A 216 4.39 -1.05 31.33
C PRO A 216 5.90 -1.18 31.61
N LEU A 217 6.63 -1.84 30.72
CA LEU A 217 8.09 -1.79 30.73
C LEU A 217 8.52 -0.31 30.81
N PRO A 218 9.57 0.02 31.58
CA PRO A 218 10.09 1.38 31.62
C PRO A 218 10.29 1.85 30.18
N GLN A 219 9.61 2.92 29.80
CA GLN A 219 9.82 3.53 28.50
C GLN A 219 11.31 3.83 28.40
N ALA A 220 11.97 3.34 27.34
CA ALA A 220 13.28 3.85 26.99
C ALA A 220 13.17 5.38 26.93
N PRO A 221 14.16 6.14 27.46
CA PRO A 221 14.04 7.58 27.58
C PRO A 221 13.57 8.18 26.25
N GLY A 222 12.39 8.82 26.31
CA GLY A 222 11.72 9.32 25.13
C GLY A 222 12.61 10.29 24.38
N PHE A 223 12.69 10.13 23.06
CA PHE A 223 13.14 11.20 22.19
C PHE A 223 12.21 12.42 22.39
N PRO A 224 12.74 13.65 22.50
CA PRO A 224 11.90 14.82 22.69
C PRO A 224 10.93 14.99 21.52
N PRO A 225 9.64 15.27 21.76
CA PRO A 225 8.56 15.17 20.77
C PRO A 225 8.48 16.38 19.83
N ASN A 226 9.59 17.08 19.60
CA ASN A 226 9.54 18.39 19.00
C ASN A 226 10.60 18.54 17.90
N VAL A 227 10.19 18.21 16.66
CA VAL A 227 10.98 18.46 15.45
C VAL A 227 11.32 19.96 15.29
N GLN A 228 10.52 20.86 15.85
CA GLN A 228 10.78 22.30 15.84
C GLN A 228 11.96 22.68 16.78
N GLU A 229 12.03 22.13 18.00
CA GLU A 229 13.15 22.36 18.93
C GLU A 229 14.46 21.80 18.38
N LEU A 230 14.41 20.63 17.72
CA LEU A 230 15.60 20.06 17.07
C LEU A 230 16.07 20.94 15.90
N ARG A 231 15.15 21.51 15.12
CA ARG A 231 15.48 22.49 14.07
C ARG A 231 16.04 23.78 14.65
N ASP A 232 15.45 24.29 15.74
CA ASP A 232 15.87 25.53 16.38
C ASP A 232 17.26 25.39 17.03
N GLN A 233 17.55 24.23 17.63
CA GLN A 233 18.88 23.90 18.16
C GLN A 233 19.93 23.78 17.05
N ALA A 234 19.61 23.07 15.96
CA ALA A 234 20.49 22.97 14.80
C ALA A 234 20.77 24.35 14.17
N CYS A 235 19.74 25.21 14.07
CA CYS A 235 19.88 26.59 13.61
C CYS A 235 20.76 27.44 14.53
N ALA A 236 20.64 27.29 15.86
CA ALA A 236 21.45 28.02 16.83
C ALA A 236 22.93 27.59 16.79
N GLU A 237 23.20 26.31 16.55
CA GLU A 237 24.54 25.76 16.44
C GLU A 237 25.23 26.21 15.14
N LEU A 238 24.51 26.20 14.02
CA LEU A 238 25.00 26.73 12.74
C LEU A 238 25.36 28.22 12.82
N LYS A 239 24.54 29.03 13.50
CA LYS A 239 24.80 30.46 13.72
C LYS A 239 26.03 30.74 14.56
N ARG A 240 26.41 29.83 15.46
CA ARG A 240 27.66 29.91 16.24
C ARG A 240 28.88 29.57 15.40
N MET A 241 28.75 28.64 14.46
CA MET A 241 29.85 28.20 13.60
C MET A 241 30.10 29.17 12.43
N VAL A 242 29.07 29.87 11.94
CA VAL A 242 29.18 30.76 10.77
C VAL A 242 28.44 32.09 11.02
N PRO A 243 29.08 33.09 11.65
CA PRO A 243 28.40 34.32 12.12
C PRO A 243 27.84 35.25 11.03
N SER A 244 28.12 34.96 9.75
CA SER A 244 27.78 35.81 8.60
C SER A 244 26.53 35.35 7.83
N SER A 245 25.93 34.19 8.13
CA SER A 245 24.77 33.68 7.39
C SER A 245 23.44 34.09 8.01
N SER A 246 23.05 35.35 7.85
CA SER A 246 21.73 35.84 8.30
C SER A 246 20.53 35.36 7.46
N GLN A 247 20.72 34.44 6.50
CA GLN A 247 19.67 33.96 5.59
C GLN A 247 19.46 32.44 5.52
N ALA A 248 20.11 31.65 6.39
CA ALA A 248 19.98 30.18 6.35
C ALA A 248 19.37 29.62 7.64
N CYS A 249 18.17 30.10 7.97
CA CYS A 249 17.10 29.55 8.82
C CYS A 249 15.96 30.58 8.75
#